data_AF-A0A4R9F3A0-F1
#
_entry.id   AF-A0A4R9F3A0-F1
#
_cell.length_a   1.000
_cell.length_b   1.000
_cell.length_c   1.000
_cell.angle_alpha   90.00
_cell.angle_beta   90.00
_cell.angle_gamma   90.00
#
_symmetry.space_group_name_H-M   'P 1'
#
loop_
_entity.id
_entity.type
_entity.pdbx_description
1 polymer ?
#
loop_
_entity_poly.entity_id
_entity_poly.type
_entity_poly.pdbx_seq_one_letter_code
_entity_poly.pdbx_strand_id
1 'polypeptide(L)'
;MDASIEDLEARMSDLRGRLREAVRTRDKAGAALVREALREADAAWHAALEAEAESEAERGEPATPAAPAERPLSAAHPRPPVGVPVREQVHQALTILGAPASPKLISATYQAFFESQLATTKLASLRRDEERSFTSQGHARPYYICAALNHDRLSPARGLLAVSTWPLERRAIAPLSPRADFLAHAIGTGEQIRRLTLVGRQPSDDALRLLRRFAFNIPGAYDGGEPDPARVIASARDEAAVHRAADDGERRSAAERARDQLSDAQQLFGVTALRDVLGDTSDGTS
;
A
#
# COMPACT_ATOMS: atom_id res chain seq x y z
N MET A 1 10.43 -7.45 -28.89
CA MET A 1 11.61 -7.51 -27.99
C MET A 1 11.09 -7.01 -26.67
N ASP A 2 10.53 -7.90 -25.86
CA ASP A 2 10.02 -7.53 -24.54
C ASP A 2 11.22 -7.22 -23.65
N ALA A 3 11.20 -6.04 -23.04
CA ALA A 3 12.25 -5.63 -22.12
C ALA A 3 12.20 -6.54 -20.88
N SER A 4 13.35 -7.03 -20.44
CA SER A 4 13.43 -7.83 -19.22
C SER A 4 12.97 -7.01 -18.00
N ILE A 5 12.49 -7.67 -16.95
CA ILE A 5 12.13 -7.03 -15.68
C ILE A 5 13.33 -6.21 -15.15
N GLU A 6 14.54 -6.74 -15.25
CA GLU A 6 15.78 -6.04 -14.86
C GLU A 6 16.01 -4.74 -15.68
N ASP A 7 15.69 -4.76 -16.99
CA ASP A 7 15.80 -3.58 -17.85
C ASP A 7 14.77 -2.51 -17.47
N LEU A 8 13.56 -2.94 -17.10
CA LEU A 8 12.50 -2.05 -16.63
C LEU A 8 12.85 -1.41 -15.28
N GLU A 9 13.46 -2.16 -14.37
CA GLU A 9 13.97 -1.63 -13.10
C GLU A 9 15.10 -0.61 -13.30
N ALA A 10 16.07 -0.92 -14.17
CA ALA A 10 17.14 0.00 -14.53
C ALA A 10 16.58 1.29 -15.15
N ARG A 11 15.60 1.17 -16.05
CA ARG A 11 14.90 2.30 -16.66
C ARG A 11 14.13 3.15 -15.65
N MET A 12 13.42 2.53 -14.71
CA MET A 12 12.73 3.25 -13.63
C MET A 12 13.73 4.00 -12.73
N SER A 13 14.89 3.41 -12.44
CA SER A 13 15.95 4.05 -11.67
C SER A 13 16.53 5.30 -12.38
N ASP A 14 16.80 5.20 -13.69
CA ASP A 14 17.24 6.33 -14.53
C ASP A 14 16.19 7.46 -14.55
N LEU A 15 14.92 7.10 -14.80
CA LEU A 15 13.83 8.07 -14.83
C LEU A 15 13.64 8.76 -13.47
N ARG A 16 13.78 8.05 -12.35
CA ARG A 16 13.79 8.66 -10.99
C ARG A 16 14.98 9.60 -10.81
N GLY A 17 16.14 9.31 -11.41
CA GLY A 17 17.30 10.22 -11.46
C GLY A 17 16.98 11.51 -12.20
N ARG A 18 16.42 11.40 -13.41
CA ARG A 18 16.05 12.53 -14.26
C ARG A 18 14.93 13.39 -13.65
N LEU A 19 13.98 12.76 -12.95
CA LEU A 19 12.92 13.48 -12.24
C LEU A 19 13.50 14.36 -11.12
N ARG A 20 14.47 13.84 -10.36
CA ARG A 20 15.15 14.62 -9.31
C ARG A 20 15.86 15.84 -9.90
N GLU A 21 16.53 15.67 -11.04
CA GLU A 21 17.21 16.77 -11.71
C GLU A 21 16.22 17.82 -12.23
N ALA A 22 15.12 17.40 -12.88
CA ALA A 22 14.08 18.32 -13.37
C ALA A 22 13.42 19.13 -12.23
N VAL A 23 13.18 18.50 -11.07
CA VAL A 23 12.66 19.20 -9.88
C VAL A 23 13.69 20.19 -9.33
N ARG A 24 14.98 19.81 -9.27
CA ARG A 24 16.07 20.68 -8.81
C ARG A 24 16.23 21.92 -9.70
N THR A 25 16.10 21.77 -11.01
CA THR A 25 16.19 22.87 -11.99
C THR A 25 14.88 23.64 -12.17
N ARG A 26 13.82 23.26 -11.44
CA ARG A 26 12.45 23.82 -11.55
C ARG A 26 11.85 23.70 -12.96
N ASP A 27 12.30 22.71 -13.73
CA ASP A 27 11.73 22.39 -15.03
C ASP A 27 10.43 21.58 -14.87
N LYS A 28 9.30 22.31 -14.86
CA LYS A 28 7.96 21.72 -14.71
C LYS A 28 7.57 20.84 -15.91
N ALA A 29 7.96 21.22 -17.12
CA ALA A 29 7.60 20.49 -18.34
C ALA A 29 8.40 19.18 -18.43
N GLY A 30 9.72 19.24 -18.17
CA GLY A 30 10.56 18.06 -18.07
C GLY A 30 10.12 17.11 -16.96
N ALA A 31 9.74 17.63 -15.78
CA ALA A 31 9.22 16.79 -14.71
C ALA A 31 7.90 16.11 -15.09
N ALA A 32 7.02 16.75 -15.86
CA ALA A 32 5.77 16.13 -16.32
C ALA A 32 6.03 14.97 -17.28
N LEU A 33 6.93 15.16 -18.25
CA LEU A 33 7.31 14.12 -19.22
C LEU A 33 7.98 12.91 -18.55
N VAL A 34 8.87 13.15 -17.58
CA VAL A 34 9.54 12.06 -16.86
C VAL A 34 8.55 11.28 -15.98
N ARG A 35 7.52 11.93 -15.42
CA ARG A 35 6.46 11.26 -14.67
C ARG A 35 5.61 10.35 -15.56
N GLU A 36 5.28 10.78 -16.77
CA GLU A 36 4.54 9.93 -17.71
C GLU A 36 5.35 8.68 -18.07
N ALA A 37 6.62 8.87 -18.42
CA ALA A 37 7.53 7.75 -18.69
C ALA A 37 7.72 6.79 -17.49
N LEU A 38 7.64 7.31 -16.25
CA LEU A 38 7.66 6.46 -15.05
C LEU A 38 6.39 5.62 -14.92
N ARG A 39 5.21 6.17 -15.20
CA ARG A 39 3.96 5.41 -15.17
C ARG A 39 3.94 4.32 -16.22
N GLU A 40 4.41 4.62 -17.43
CA GLU A 40 4.52 3.64 -18.50
C GLU A 40 5.49 2.50 -18.15
N ALA A 41 6.65 2.83 -17.57
CA ALA A 41 7.64 1.83 -17.16
C ALA A 41 7.15 0.96 -15.99
N ASP A 42 6.44 1.56 -15.03
CA ASP A 42 5.84 0.86 -13.88
C ASP A 42 4.72 -0.09 -14.33
N ALA A 43 3.84 0.36 -15.24
CA ALA A 43 2.81 -0.48 -15.83
C ALA A 43 3.39 -1.66 -16.63
N ALA A 44 4.45 -1.42 -17.41
CA ALA A 44 5.15 -2.46 -18.15
C ALA A 44 5.83 -3.48 -17.21
N TRP A 45 6.40 -3.02 -16.09
CA TRP A 45 7.01 -3.89 -15.08
C TRP A 45 5.96 -4.78 -14.39
N HIS A 46 4.80 -4.21 -14.05
CA HIS A 46 3.67 -4.97 -13.51
C HIS A 46 3.16 -6.04 -14.50
N ALA A 47 3.00 -5.68 -15.78
CA ALA A 47 2.58 -6.63 -16.81
C ALA A 47 3.62 -7.76 -17.02
N ALA A 48 4.91 -7.44 -16.95
CA ALA A 48 5.98 -8.43 -17.05
C ALA A 48 5.98 -9.42 -15.87
N LEU A 49 5.72 -8.95 -14.65
CA LEU A 49 5.56 -9.82 -13.48
C LEU A 49 4.33 -10.73 -13.58
N GLU A 50 3.21 -10.22 -14.08
CA GLU A 50 2.01 -11.02 -14.31
C GLU A 50 2.27 -12.10 -15.38
N ALA A 51 2.98 -11.76 -16.46
CA ALA A 51 3.37 -12.71 -17.50
C ALA A 51 4.38 -13.77 -17.01
N GLU A 52 5.34 -13.42 -16.13
CA GLU A 52 6.22 -14.38 -15.48
C GLU A 52 5.45 -15.32 -14.55
N ALA A 53 4.51 -14.79 -13.76
CA ALA A 53 3.66 -15.58 -12.87
C ALA A 53 2.75 -16.55 -13.64
N GLU A 54 2.20 -16.14 -14.78
CA GLU A 54 1.44 -17.01 -15.69
C GLU A 54 2.33 -18.08 -16.32
N SER A 55 3.54 -17.70 -16.75
CA SER A 55 4.52 -18.62 -17.33
C SER A 55 5.10 -19.64 -16.33
N GLU A 56 5.23 -19.27 -15.05
CA GLU A 56 5.62 -20.16 -13.96
C GLU A 56 4.49 -21.09 -13.54
N ALA A 57 3.23 -20.61 -13.58
CA ALA A 57 2.05 -21.45 -13.35
C ALA A 57 1.87 -22.54 -14.42
N GLU A 58 2.33 -22.29 -15.66
CA GLU A 58 2.32 -23.28 -16.75
C GLU A 58 3.50 -24.27 -16.71
N ARG A 59 4.61 -23.96 -16.03
CA ARG A 59 5.85 -24.77 -16.07
C ARG A 59 6.10 -25.68 -14.88
N GLY A 60 5.31 -25.59 -13.81
CA GLY A 60 5.28 -26.52 -12.67
C GLY A 60 6.54 -27.35 -12.37
N GLU A 61 7.57 -26.75 -11.74
CA GLU A 61 8.66 -27.50 -11.07
C GLU A 61 9.32 -26.66 -9.95
N PRO A 62 9.86 -27.28 -8.87
CA PRO A 62 10.17 -26.60 -7.61
C PRO A 62 11.60 -26.01 -7.55
N ALA A 63 11.72 -24.76 -7.10
CA ALA A 63 12.99 -24.05 -6.96
C ALA A 63 13.69 -24.32 -5.61
N THR A 64 15.00 -24.56 -5.69
CA THR A 64 15.93 -24.72 -4.56
C THR A 64 16.57 -23.36 -4.21
N PRO A 65 16.79 -22.98 -2.93
CA PRO A 65 17.30 -21.65 -2.61
C PRO A 65 18.84 -21.58 -2.63
N ALA A 66 19.38 -20.58 -3.34
CA ALA A 66 20.79 -20.23 -3.33
C ALA A 66 21.08 -19.05 -2.37
N ALA A 67 22.23 -19.11 -1.70
CA ALA A 67 22.70 -18.20 -0.65
C ALA A 67 23.18 -16.83 -1.17
N PRO A 68 23.22 -15.77 -0.32
CA PRO A 68 23.59 -14.42 -0.76
C PRO A 68 25.10 -14.14 -0.63
N ALA A 69 25.62 -13.41 -1.63
CA ALA A 69 26.98 -12.86 -1.65
C ALA A 69 27.01 -11.43 -1.06
N GLU A 70 27.96 -11.19 -0.16
CA GLU A 70 28.26 -9.91 0.47
C GLU A 70 29.20 -9.03 -0.39
N ARG A 71 29.04 -7.69 -0.35
CA ARG A 71 30.07 -6.62 -0.20
C ARG A 71 29.53 -5.18 -0.48
N PRO A 72 30.21 -4.03 -0.16
CA PRO A 72 30.16 -3.36 1.15
C PRO A 72 29.94 -1.80 1.15
N LEU A 73 29.55 -1.28 2.33
CA LEU A 73 29.86 0.00 3.04
C LEU A 73 29.58 1.43 2.48
N SER A 74 28.88 2.24 3.31
CA SER A 74 29.25 3.59 3.88
C SER A 74 28.00 4.48 4.13
N ALA A 75 27.72 5.24 5.21
CA ALA A 75 28.32 5.51 6.53
C ALA A 75 27.28 6.07 7.54
N ALA A 76 27.48 5.72 8.81
CA ALA A 76 27.17 6.40 10.09
C ALA A 76 25.82 7.10 10.36
N HIS A 77 24.98 6.48 11.22
CA HIS A 77 24.12 7.09 12.27
C HIS A 77 24.02 6.06 13.43
N PRO A 78 23.84 6.47 14.71
CA PRO A 78 23.89 5.55 15.86
C PRO A 78 22.78 4.50 15.76
N ARG A 79 23.18 3.22 15.77
CA ARG A 79 22.33 2.07 15.44
C ARG A 79 21.45 1.68 16.64
N PRO A 80 20.11 1.82 16.57
CA PRO A 80 19.20 1.10 17.46
C PRO A 80 19.05 -0.35 16.96
N PRO A 81 18.46 -1.27 17.74
CA PRO A 81 18.65 -2.71 17.56
C PRO A 81 18.20 -3.21 16.17
N VAL A 82 18.87 -4.26 15.72
CA VAL A 82 18.59 -5.00 14.48
C VAL A 82 17.17 -5.56 14.57
N GLY A 83 16.22 -4.85 13.97
CA GLY A 83 14.83 -5.24 13.80
C GLY A 83 14.27 -4.51 12.58
N VAL A 84 13.31 -5.14 11.90
CA VAL A 84 12.64 -4.55 10.73
C VAL A 84 12.07 -3.17 11.14
N PRO A 85 12.35 -2.07 10.40
CA PRO A 85 11.84 -0.74 10.74
C PRO A 85 10.30 -0.72 10.81
N VAL A 86 9.70 0.07 11.70
CA VAL A 86 8.22 0.15 11.85
C VAL A 86 7.52 0.41 10.53
N ARG A 87 8.07 1.28 9.67
CA ARG A 87 7.54 1.52 8.32
C ARG A 87 7.43 0.22 7.52
N GLU A 88 8.48 -0.59 7.53
CA GLU A 88 8.54 -1.85 6.77
C GLU A 88 7.58 -2.87 7.36
N GLN A 89 7.44 -2.94 8.69
CA GLN A 89 6.44 -3.79 9.34
C GLN A 89 5.01 -3.42 8.92
N VAL A 90 4.70 -2.11 8.87
CA VAL A 90 3.40 -1.61 8.42
C VAL A 90 3.18 -1.89 6.94
N HIS A 91 4.20 -1.68 6.11
CA HIS A 91 4.16 -2.00 4.70
C HIS A 91 3.84 -3.48 4.47
N GLN A 92 4.57 -4.40 5.12
CA GLN A 92 4.34 -5.84 5.04
C GLN A 92 2.91 -6.24 5.43
N ALA A 93 2.38 -5.69 6.52
CA ALA A 93 0.99 -5.95 6.92
C ALA A 93 -0.03 -5.37 5.91
N LEU A 94 0.18 -4.16 5.40
CA LEU A 94 -0.70 -3.57 4.37
C LEU A 94 -0.64 -4.33 3.05
N THR A 95 0.52 -4.88 2.68
CA THR A 95 0.67 -5.73 1.49
C THR A 95 -0.14 -7.03 1.64
N ILE A 96 -0.13 -7.65 2.83
CA ILE A 96 -0.99 -8.82 3.10
C ILE A 96 -2.47 -8.43 3.05
N LEU A 97 -2.83 -7.29 3.63
CA LEU A 97 -4.22 -6.85 3.71
C LEU A 97 -4.79 -6.39 2.35
N GLY A 98 -3.95 -5.83 1.47
CA GLY A 98 -4.32 -5.41 0.11
C GLY A 98 -5.20 -4.14 0.02
N ALA A 99 -5.60 -3.55 1.15
CA ALA A 99 -6.46 -2.37 1.21
C ALA A 99 -6.13 -1.51 2.45
N PRO A 100 -6.56 -0.23 2.50
CA PRO A 100 -6.32 0.62 3.65
C PRO A 100 -6.79 0.00 4.96
N ALA A 101 -6.02 0.19 6.03
CA ALA A 101 -6.29 -0.51 7.29
C ALA A 101 -6.00 0.34 8.52
N SER A 102 -6.68 0.00 9.61
CA SER A 102 -6.45 0.64 10.91
C SER A 102 -5.17 0.12 11.59
N PRO A 103 -4.51 0.92 12.43
CA PRO A 103 -3.35 0.49 13.22
C PRO A 103 -3.58 -0.82 14.00
N LYS A 104 -4.79 -1.04 14.52
CA LYS A 104 -5.15 -2.26 15.25
C LYS A 104 -5.14 -3.47 14.34
N LEU A 105 -5.70 -3.37 13.13
CA LEU A 105 -5.71 -4.46 12.18
C LEU A 105 -4.32 -4.73 11.61
N ILE A 106 -3.55 -3.68 11.31
CA ILE A 106 -2.15 -3.78 10.87
C ILE A 106 -1.33 -4.53 11.91
N SER A 107 -1.43 -4.16 13.19
CA SER A 107 -0.74 -4.84 14.27
C SER A 107 -1.14 -6.31 14.41
N ALA A 108 -2.44 -6.61 14.34
CA ALA A 108 -2.94 -7.98 14.44
C ALA A 108 -2.46 -8.84 13.25
N THR A 109 -2.46 -8.28 12.05
CA THR A 109 -1.99 -8.97 10.84
C THR A 109 -0.48 -9.20 10.91
N TYR A 110 0.28 -8.20 11.36
CA TYR A 110 1.72 -8.34 11.50
C TYR A 110 2.08 -9.44 12.51
N GLN A 111 1.44 -9.44 13.68
CA GLN A 111 1.64 -10.48 14.71
C GLN A 111 1.21 -11.88 14.24
N ALA A 112 0.19 -11.97 13.38
CA ALA A 112 -0.27 -13.25 12.84
C ALA A 112 0.75 -13.93 11.91
N PHE A 113 1.53 -13.15 11.15
CA PHE A 113 2.38 -13.68 10.08
C PHE A 113 3.88 -13.49 10.29
N PHE A 114 4.28 -12.70 11.28
CA PHE A 114 5.69 -12.41 11.58
C PHE A 114 6.01 -12.64 13.06
N GLU A 115 7.23 -13.07 13.33
CA GLU A 115 7.69 -13.42 14.68
C GLU A 115 7.90 -12.20 15.59
N SER A 116 7.94 -10.99 15.04
CA SER A 116 8.17 -9.76 15.81
C SER A 116 6.89 -9.01 16.12
N GLN A 117 6.84 -8.36 17.29
CA GLN A 117 5.67 -7.57 17.69
C GLN A 117 5.77 -6.12 17.17
N LEU A 118 4.69 -5.67 16.54
CA LEU A 118 4.53 -4.27 16.16
C LEU A 118 4.04 -3.44 17.35
N ALA A 119 4.89 -2.53 17.85
CA ALA A 119 4.50 -1.60 18.91
C ALA A 119 3.52 -0.54 18.38
N THR A 120 2.23 -0.68 18.71
CA THR A 120 1.15 0.21 18.25
C THR A 120 1.37 1.69 18.58
N THR A 121 2.08 2.00 19.67
CA THR A 121 2.47 3.37 20.05
C THR A 121 3.33 4.05 18.99
N LYS A 122 4.15 3.29 18.24
CA LYS A 122 4.99 3.82 17.16
C LYS A 122 4.18 4.16 15.89
N LEU A 123 2.96 3.64 15.76
CA LEU A 123 2.07 3.95 14.62
C LEU A 123 1.43 5.33 14.74
N ALA A 124 1.29 5.85 15.95
CA ALA A 124 0.64 7.13 16.21
C ALA A 124 1.43 8.35 15.69
N SER A 125 2.77 8.25 15.63
CA SER A 125 3.63 9.30 15.05
C SER A 125 3.96 9.07 13.59
N LEU A 126 3.94 7.80 13.13
CA LEU A 126 4.40 7.38 11.80
C LEU A 126 3.88 8.26 10.67
N ARG A 127 2.57 8.53 10.61
CA ARG A 127 1.99 9.37 9.54
C ARG A 127 2.61 10.76 9.48
N ARG A 128 2.82 11.40 10.63
CA ARG A 128 3.42 12.75 10.69
C ARG A 128 4.90 12.72 10.32
N ASP A 129 5.60 11.65 10.68
CA ASP A 129 7.01 11.47 10.35
C ASP A 129 7.18 11.23 8.84
N GLU A 130 6.29 10.45 8.23
CA GLU A 130 6.24 10.21 6.78
C GLU A 130 5.87 11.48 6.01
N GLU A 131 4.88 12.24 6.47
CA GLU A 131 4.49 13.54 5.89
C GLU A 131 5.66 14.54 5.92
N ARG A 132 6.35 14.68 7.07
CA ARG A 132 7.55 15.51 7.18
C ARG A 132 8.68 15.04 6.26
N SER A 133 8.88 13.72 6.16
CA SER A 133 9.89 13.15 5.27
C SER A 133 9.57 13.40 3.80
N PHE A 134 8.30 13.32 3.39
CA PHE A 134 7.88 13.60 2.02
C PHE A 134 8.00 15.08 1.68
N THR A 135 7.54 15.98 2.54
CA THR A 135 7.64 17.42 2.29
C THR A 135 9.09 17.89 2.18
N SER A 136 10.01 17.28 2.92
CA SER A 136 11.43 17.63 2.87
C SER A 136 12.21 16.97 1.73
N GLN A 137 11.86 15.75 1.33
CA GLN A 137 12.67 14.95 0.39
C GLN A 137 11.92 14.48 -0.86
N GLY A 138 10.65 14.85 -1.02
CA GLY A 138 9.79 14.44 -2.13
C GLY A 138 9.73 12.92 -2.25
N HIS A 139 10.01 12.40 -3.46
CA HIS A 139 10.01 10.98 -3.78
C HIS A 139 11.35 10.27 -3.51
N ALA A 140 12.09 10.67 -2.47
CA ALA A 140 13.38 10.06 -2.16
C ALA A 140 13.28 8.60 -1.66
N ARG A 141 12.12 8.18 -1.14
CA ARG A 141 11.86 6.80 -0.70
C ARG A 141 11.08 6.03 -1.75
N PRO A 142 11.25 4.69 -1.84
CA PRO A 142 10.50 3.86 -2.78
C PRO A 142 8.99 3.88 -2.48
N TYR A 143 8.61 4.03 -1.22
CA TYR A 143 7.23 4.20 -0.79
C TYR A 143 7.17 5.03 0.50
N TYR A 144 5.97 5.56 0.78
CA TYR A 144 5.60 6.22 2.01
C TYR A 144 4.36 5.55 2.61
N ILE A 145 4.28 5.54 3.94
CA ILE A 145 3.02 5.21 4.62
C ILE A 145 2.20 6.48 4.72
N CYS A 146 1.05 6.47 4.05
CA CYS A 146 0.25 7.66 3.80
C CYS A 146 -1.16 7.49 4.37
N ALA A 147 -1.98 8.54 4.26
CA ALA A 147 -3.37 8.47 4.67
C ALA A 147 -4.21 7.82 3.55
N ALA A 148 -5.24 7.08 3.94
CA ALA A 148 -6.40 6.94 3.07
C ALA A 148 -7.18 8.27 3.05
N LEU A 149 -7.86 8.59 1.95
CA LEU A 149 -8.56 9.88 1.77
C LEU A 149 -10.06 9.67 1.72
N ASN A 150 -10.84 10.44 2.48
CA ASN A 150 -12.29 10.41 2.37
C ASN A 150 -12.72 10.93 1.00
N HIS A 151 -13.66 10.23 0.36
CA HIS A 151 -14.11 10.56 -0.99
C HIS A 151 -14.66 11.99 -1.14
N ASP A 152 -15.33 12.53 -0.13
CA ASP A 152 -16.11 13.77 -0.18
C ASP A 152 -15.23 15.01 -0.02
N ARG A 153 -14.38 15.02 1.01
CA ARG A 153 -13.58 16.18 1.41
C ARG A 153 -12.11 16.04 1.03
N LEU A 154 -11.70 14.87 0.55
CA LEU A 154 -10.30 14.50 0.31
C LEU A 154 -9.40 14.73 1.54
N SER A 155 -10.03 14.75 2.72
CA SER A 155 -9.37 14.83 4.01
C SER A 155 -8.90 13.44 4.42
N PRO A 156 -7.88 13.33 5.29
CA PRO A 156 -7.44 12.05 5.82
C PRO A 156 -8.58 11.27 6.47
N ALA A 157 -8.79 10.03 6.03
CA ALA A 157 -9.69 9.10 6.67
C ALA A 157 -9.15 8.76 8.06
N ARG A 158 -9.98 8.91 9.08
CA ARG A 158 -9.53 8.85 10.47
C ARG A 158 -8.96 7.46 10.79
N GLY A 159 -7.66 7.43 11.06
CA GLY A 159 -6.98 6.23 11.55
C GLY A 159 -6.84 5.12 10.51
N LEU A 160 -6.93 5.43 9.21
CA LEU A 160 -6.62 4.48 8.13
C LEU A 160 -5.28 4.84 7.49
N LEU A 161 -4.43 3.83 7.35
CA LEU A 161 -3.13 3.93 6.70
C LEU A 161 -3.16 3.18 5.36
N ALA A 162 -2.42 3.70 4.39
CA ALA A 162 -2.26 3.13 3.07
C ALA A 162 -0.81 3.24 2.59
N VAL A 163 -0.48 2.62 1.46
CA VAL A 163 0.86 2.68 0.84
C VAL A 163 0.83 3.62 -0.37
N SER A 164 1.80 4.54 -0.45
CA SER A 164 1.82 5.58 -1.51
C SER A 164 1.93 5.04 -2.94
N THR A 165 2.40 3.80 -3.11
CA THR A 165 2.50 3.12 -4.40
C THR A 165 1.15 2.59 -4.89
N TRP A 166 0.13 2.54 -4.03
CA TRP A 166 -1.21 2.17 -4.49
C TRP A 166 -1.83 3.30 -5.31
N PRO A 167 -2.60 2.95 -6.37
CA PRO A 167 -3.43 3.90 -7.08
C PRO A 167 -4.31 4.70 -6.12
N LEU A 168 -4.56 5.96 -6.44
CA LEU A 168 -5.28 6.87 -5.57
C LEU A 168 -6.72 6.39 -5.29
N GLU A 169 -7.33 5.69 -6.24
CA GLU A 169 -8.61 5.00 -6.13
C GLU A 169 -8.62 3.99 -4.98
N ARG A 170 -7.56 3.17 -4.88
CA ARG A 170 -7.42 2.16 -3.82
C ARG A 170 -7.22 2.81 -2.44
N ARG A 171 -6.75 4.06 -2.41
CA ARG A 171 -6.56 4.84 -1.18
C ARG A 171 -7.77 5.70 -0.82
N ALA A 172 -8.72 5.89 -1.72
CA ALA A 172 -9.94 6.63 -1.46
C ALA A 172 -10.92 5.78 -0.62
N ILE A 173 -11.65 6.43 0.29
CA ILE A 173 -12.66 5.80 1.14
C ILE A 173 -14.02 6.40 0.80
N ALA A 174 -14.76 5.65 -0.01
CA ALA A 174 -16.15 5.90 -0.36
C ALA A 174 -17.10 5.19 0.63
N PRO A 175 -18.41 5.52 0.62
CA PRO A 175 -19.45 4.89 1.43
C PRO A 175 -19.40 3.36 1.51
N LEU A 176 -19.12 2.65 0.40
CA LEU A 176 -19.04 1.19 0.37
C LEU A 176 -17.63 0.65 0.68
N SER A 177 -16.61 1.50 0.67
CA SER A 177 -15.21 1.09 0.84
C SER A 177 -14.94 0.39 2.18
N PRO A 178 -15.56 0.75 3.33
CA PRO A 178 -15.39 -0.02 4.56
C PRO A 178 -15.74 -1.51 4.40
N ARG A 179 -16.77 -1.85 3.61
CA ARG A 179 -17.12 -3.25 3.35
C ARG A 179 -16.19 -3.86 2.29
N ALA A 180 -15.91 -3.14 1.20
CA ALA A 180 -15.01 -3.63 0.16
C ALA A 180 -13.59 -3.90 0.70
N ASP A 181 -13.05 -2.98 1.49
CA ASP A 181 -11.73 -3.11 2.13
C ASP A 181 -11.73 -4.26 3.15
N PHE A 182 -12.82 -4.44 3.91
CA PHE A 182 -12.96 -5.59 4.82
C PHE A 182 -12.89 -6.94 4.06
N LEU A 183 -13.56 -7.05 2.91
CA LEU A 183 -13.50 -8.23 2.06
C LEU A 183 -12.11 -8.43 1.46
N ALA A 184 -11.44 -7.36 1.04
CA ALA A 184 -10.05 -7.40 0.58
C ALA A 184 -9.10 -7.90 1.68
N HIS A 185 -9.26 -7.42 2.92
CA HIS A 185 -8.48 -7.89 4.08
C HIS A 185 -8.67 -9.38 4.33
N ALA A 186 -9.91 -9.89 4.21
CA ALA A 186 -10.22 -11.30 4.37
C ALA A 186 -9.57 -12.16 3.27
N ILE A 187 -9.66 -11.72 2.01
CA ILE A 187 -9.03 -12.38 0.86
C ILE A 187 -7.51 -12.43 1.06
N GLY A 188 -6.87 -11.30 1.32
CA GLY A 188 -5.42 -11.22 1.48
C GLY A 188 -4.89 -12.04 2.67
N THR A 189 -5.63 -12.05 3.79
CA THR A 189 -5.32 -12.92 4.94
C THR A 189 -5.42 -14.40 4.57
N GLY A 190 -6.51 -14.81 3.91
CA GLY A 190 -6.70 -16.20 3.48
C GLY A 190 -5.64 -16.65 2.47
N GLU A 191 -5.30 -15.80 1.51
CA GLU A 191 -4.26 -16.07 0.53
C GLU A 191 -2.89 -16.22 1.18
N GLN A 192 -2.56 -15.39 2.16
CA GLN A 192 -1.30 -15.51 2.90
C GLN A 192 -1.22 -16.83 3.68
N ILE A 193 -2.31 -17.25 4.32
CA ILE A 193 -2.40 -18.55 4.99
C ILE A 193 -2.18 -19.68 3.98
N ARG A 194 -2.84 -19.64 2.82
CA ARG A 194 -2.67 -20.65 1.76
C ARG A 194 -1.23 -20.71 1.25
N ARG A 195 -0.59 -19.56 1.04
CA ARG A 195 0.83 -19.50 0.61
C ARG A 195 1.75 -20.17 1.63
N LEU A 196 1.54 -19.93 2.93
CA LEU A 196 2.32 -20.57 3.99
C LEU A 196 2.13 -22.10 3.99
N THR A 197 0.87 -22.56 3.89
CA THR A 197 0.56 -23.99 3.84
C THR A 197 1.18 -24.66 2.60
N LEU A 198 1.17 -24.00 1.44
CA LEU A 198 1.75 -24.52 0.21
C LEU A 198 3.26 -24.79 0.34
N VAL A 199 3.98 -23.92 1.06
CA VAL A 199 5.42 -24.10 1.33
C VAL A 199 5.70 -24.95 2.57
N GLY A 200 4.71 -25.69 3.06
CA GLY A 200 4.84 -26.63 4.18
C GLY A 200 4.91 -25.96 5.57
N ARG A 201 4.61 -24.67 5.69
CA ARG A 201 4.54 -23.98 6.99
C ARG A 201 3.12 -24.02 7.55
N GLN A 202 3.03 -24.33 8.84
CA GLN A 202 1.76 -24.26 9.56
C GLN A 202 1.40 -22.81 9.88
N PRO A 203 0.15 -22.37 9.62
CA PRO A 203 -0.33 -21.07 10.04
C PRO A 203 -0.29 -20.95 11.57
N SER A 204 -0.01 -19.74 12.08
CA SER A 204 -0.07 -19.49 13.52
C SER A 204 -1.51 -19.48 14.03
N ASP A 205 -1.71 -19.73 15.32
CA ASP A 205 -3.02 -19.60 15.97
C ASP A 205 -3.62 -18.21 15.80
N ASP A 206 -2.79 -17.17 15.78
CA ASP A 206 -3.24 -15.79 15.59
C ASP A 206 -3.67 -15.52 14.15
N ALA A 207 -3.04 -16.15 13.16
CA ALA A 207 -3.51 -16.11 11.77
C ALA A 207 -4.87 -16.80 11.62
N LEU A 208 -5.05 -17.97 12.24
CA LEU A 208 -6.33 -18.69 12.22
C LEU A 208 -7.43 -17.93 12.98
N ARG A 209 -7.10 -17.29 14.10
CA ARG A 209 -8.00 -16.41 14.86
C ARG A 209 -8.41 -15.18 14.04
N LEU A 210 -7.47 -14.57 13.34
CA LEU A 210 -7.71 -13.44 12.46
C LEU A 210 -8.64 -13.84 11.31
N LEU A 211 -8.36 -14.96 10.64
CA LEU A 211 -9.19 -15.52 9.57
C LEU A 211 -10.60 -15.84 10.07
N ARG A 212 -10.73 -16.46 11.25
CA ARG A 212 -12.02 -16.77 11.88
C ARG A 212 -12.86 -15.51 12.09
N ARG A 213 -12.24 -14.41 12.53
CA ARG A 213 -12.94 -13.13 12.71
C ARG A 213 -13.49 -12.59 11.38
N PHE A 214 -12.75 -12.74 10.29
CA PHE A 214 -13.26 -12.40 8.96
C PHE A 214 -14.41 -13.33 8.56
N ALA A 215 -14.22 -14.65 8.67
CA ALA A 215 -15.20 -15.66 8.32
C ALA A 215 -16.57 -15.44 8.98
N PHE A 216 -16.59 -15.08 10.28
CA PHE A 216 -17.84 -14.80 11.00
C PHE A 216 -18.69 -13.64 10.43
N ASN A 217 -18.07 -12.74 9.67
CA ASN A 217 -18.73 -11.55 9.13
C ASN A 217 -18.87 -11.62 7.60
N ILE A 218 -18.71 -12.80 7.01
CA ILE A 218 -18.87 -13.04 5.56
C ILE A 218 -19.88 -14.17 5.40
N PRO A 219 -21.05 -13.93 4.80
CA PRO A 219 -22.03 -14.97 4.52
C PRO A 219 -21.40 -16.14 3.75
N GLY A 220 -21.66 -17.38 4.18
CA GLY A 220 -21.12 -18.58 3.54
C GLY A 220 -19.68 -18.94 3.90
N ALA A 221 -18.93 -18.05 4.57
CA ALA A 221 -17.51 -18.26 4.86
C ALA A 221 -17.21 -19.15 6.08
N TYR A 222 -18.23 -19.50 6.89
CA TYR A 222 -18.05 -20.22 8.15
C TYR A 222 -19.17 -21.25 8.38
N ASP A 223 -18.80 -22.47 8.77
CA ASP A 223 -19.72 -23.59 9.03
C ASP A 223 -19.68 -24.11 10.48
N GLY A 224 -19.01 -23.38 11.38
CA GLY A 224 -18.90 -23.78 12.80
C GLY A 224 -17.59 -24.47 13.17
N GLY A 225 -16.77 -24.87 12.19
CA GLY A 225 -15.48 -25.54 12.39
C GLY A 225 -14.27 -24.62 12.47
N GLU A 226 -13.09 -25.14 12.12
CA GLU A 226 -11.90 -24.34 11.85
C GLU A 226 -12.09 -23.57 10.52
N PRO A 227 -11.73 -22.27 10.44
CA PRO A 227 -11.94 -21.51 9.20
C PRO A 227 -11.10 -22.07 8.05
N ASP A 228 -11.76 -22.55 7.00
CA ASP A 228 -11.12 -22.92 5.75
C ASP A 228 -10.75 -21.66 4.94
N PRO A 229 -9.45 -21.38 4.72
CA PRO A 229 -9.01 -20.23 3.93
C PRO A 229 -9.62 -20.19 2.52
N ALA A 230 -9.79 -21.33 1.86
CA ALA A 230 -10.33 -21.39 0.51
C ALA A 230 -11.79 -20.93 0.47
N ARG A 231 -12.60 -21.41 1.42
CA ARG A 231 -14.00 -20.99 1.58
C ARG A 231 -14.14 -19.50 1.91
N VAL A 232 -13.30 -18.99 2.82
CA VAL A 232 -13.33 -17.56 3.17
C VAL A 232 -13.02 -16.69 1.96
N ILE A 233 -11.98 -17.05 1.18
CA ILE A 233 -11.62 -16.33 -0.05
C ILE A 233 -12.77 -16.37 -1.06
N ALA A 234 -13.35 -17.54 -1.32
CA ALA A 234 -14.44 -17.69 -2.29
C ALA A 234 -15.66 -16.84 -1.89
N SER A 235 -16.12 -16.98 -0.65
CA SER A 235 -17.28 -16.24 -0.14
C SER A 235 -17.03 -14.72 -0.14
N ALA A 236 -15.82 -14.27 0.20
CA ALA A 236 -15.46 -12.87 0.17
C ALA A 236 -15.44 -12.31 -1.26
N ARG A 237 -14.98 -13.10 -2.24
CA ARG A 237 -14.97 -12.70 -3.66
C ARG A 237 -16.37 -12.63 -4.24
N ASP A 238 -17.23 -13.58 -3.91
CA ASP A 238 -18.64 -13.60 -4.34
C ASP A 238 -19.36 -12.35 -3.83
N GLU A 239 -19.18 -12.01 -2.55
CA GLU A 239 -19.78 -10.80 -2.00
C GLU A 239 -19.14 -9.52 -2.58
N ALA A 240 -17.81 -9.49 -2.74
CA ALA A 240 -17.13 -8.34 -3.31
C ALA A 240 -17.63 -8.04 -4.74
N ALA A 241 -17.97 -9.07 -5.51
CA ALA A 241 -18.52 -8.90 -6.85
C ALA A 241 -19.85 -8.12 -6.87
N VAL A 242 -20.68 -8.23 -5.81
CA VAL A 242 -21.94 -7.49 -5.68
C VAL A 242 -21.71 -5.99 -5.54
N HIS A 243 -20.66 -5.59 -4.82
CA HIS A 243 -20.42 -4.19 -4.45
C HIS A 243 -19.36 -3.49 -5.31
N ARG A 244 -18.54 -4.24 -6.05
CA ARG A 244 -17.36 -3.77 -6.78
C ARG A 244 -17.64 -2.55 -7.66
N ALA A 245 -18.60 -2.64 -8.56
CA ALA A 245 -18.82 -1.59 -9.57
C ALA A 245 -19.21 -0.24 -8.94
N ALA A 246 -20.02 -0.27 -7.87
CA ALA A 246 -20.46 0.93 -7.17
C ALA A 246 -19.30 1.56 -6.38
N ASP A 247 -18.56 0.76 -5.60
CA ASP A 247 -17.41 1.25 -4.83
C ASP A 247 -16.30 1.79 -5.75
N ASP A 248 -15.95 1.03 -6.80
CA ASP A 248 -14.92 1.43 -7.77
C ASP A 248 -15.30 2.70 -8.54
N GLY A 249 -16.59 2.92 -8.79
CA GLY A 249 -17.10 4.15 -9.40
C GLY A 249 -16.82 5.37 -8.53
N GLU A 250 -17.23 5.32 -7.26
CA GLU A 250 -17.06 6.44 -6.34
C GLU A 250 -15.59 6.71 -6.01
N ARG A 251 -14.79 5.64 -5.85
CA ARG A 251 -13.34 5.73 -5.66
C ARG A 251 -12.64 6.40 -6.84
N ARG A 252 -13.00 6.06 -8.08
CA ARG A 252 -12.47 6.71 -9.28
C ARG A 252 -12.82 8.18 -9.33
N SER A 253 -14.08 8.53 -9.12
CA SER A 253 -14.48 9.95 -9.10
C SER A 253 -13.78 10.75 -8.00
N ALA A 254 -13.54 10.15 -6.83
CA ALA A 254 -12.76 10.80 -5.77
C ALA A 254 -11.28 10.96 -6.14
N ALA A 255 -10.68 9.95 -6.75
CA ALA A 255 -9.29 9.98 -7.21
C ALA A 255 -9.08 11.01 -8.33
N GLU A 256 -10.01 11.11 -9.28
CA GLU A 256 -10.01 12.14 -10.32
C GLU A 256 -10.01 13.54 -9.71
N ARG A 257 -10.98 13.83 -8.82
CA ARG A 257 -11.02 15.12 -8.11
C ARG A 257 -9.72 15.41 -7.34
N ALA A 258 -9.16 14.39 -6.70
CA ALA A 258 -7.92 14.55 -5.95
C ALA A 258 -6.72 14.84 -6.87
N ARG A 259 -6.62 14.23 -8.04
CA ARG A 259 -5.58 14.56 -9.04
C ARG A 259 -5.71 15.98 -9.56
N ASP A 260 -6.94 16.44 -9.76
CA ASP A 260 -7.22 17.76 -10.33
C ASP A 260 -6.99 18.89 -9.31
N GLN A 261 -7.25 18.63 -8.02
CA GLN A 261 -7.34 19.69 -7.00
C GLN A 261 -6.18 19.68 -6.00
N LEU A 262 -5.44 18.57 -5.86
CA LEU A 262 -4.44 18.41 -4.79
C LEU A 262 -3.02 18.33 -5.33
N SER A 263 -2.10 18.96 -4.60
CA SER A 263 -0.65 18.74 -4.77
C SER A 263 -0.25 17.30 -4.43
N ASP A 264 0.93 16.86 -4.89
CA ASP A 264 1.46 15.51 -4.62
C ASP A 264 1.45 15.16 -3.11
N ALA A 265 1.81 16.11 -2.25
CA ALA A 265 1.78 15.92 -0.80
C ALA A 265 0.35 15.74 -0.28
N GLN A 266 -0.59 16.55 -0.75
CA GLN A 266 -2.00 16.46 -0.37
C GLN A 266 -2.67 15.20 -0.92
N GLN A 267 -2.26 14.69 -2.08
CA GLN A 267 -2.73 13.40 -2.59
C GLN A 267 -2.28 12.22 -1.73
N LEU A 268 -1.19 12.36 -0.96
CA LEU A 268 -0.71 11.33 -0.03
C LEU A 268 -1.26 11.52 1.39
N PHE A 269 -1.28 12.75 1.89
CA PHE A 269 -1.54 13.04 3.31
C PHE A 269 -2.85 13.79 3.54
N GLY A 270 -3.62 14.08 2.49
CA GLY A 270 -4.92 14.73 2.51
C GLY A 270 -4.86 16.23 2.77
N VAL A 271 -6.00 16.90 2.56
CA VAL A 271 -6.17 18.28 3.01
C VAL A 271 -6.59 18.30 4.48
N THR A 272 -5.90 19.09 5.29
CA THR A 272 -6.46 19.47 6.59
C THR A 272 -7.53 20.51 6.28
N ALA A 273 -8.79 20.24 6.66
CA ALA A 273 -9.85 21.23 6.51
C ALA A 273 -9.39 22.54 7.18
N LEU A 274 -9.24 23.57 6.34
CA LEU A 274 -8.96 24.97 6.62
C LEU A 274 -8.93 25.37 8.10
N ARG A 275 -7.74 25.81 8.54
CA ARG A 275 -7.63 27.01 9.39
C ARG A 275 -7.11 28.24 8.63
N ASP A 276 -6.84 28.16 7.32
CA ASP A 276 -6.14 29.23 6.57
C ASP A 276 -6.91 29.75 5.33
N VAL A 277 -8.19 30.12 5.47
CA VAL A 277 -8.86 31.05 4.52
C VAL A 277 -9.45 32.28 5.23
N LEU A 278 -9.11 32.49 6.51
CA LEU A 278 -9.50 33.71 7.25
C LEU A 278 -8.30 34.45 7.86
N GLY A 279 -7.10 34.27 7.31
CA GLY A 279 -5.86 34.89 7.83
C GLY A 279 -5.22 35.98 6.97
N ASP A 280 -5.70 36.22 5.74
CA ASP A 280 -5.00 37.12 4.80
C ASP A 280 -5.93 38.15 4.14
N THR A 281 -6.80 38.75 4.94
CA THR A 281 -7.57 39.95 4.56
C THR A 281 -7.75 40.90 5.75
N SER A 282 -6.66 41.55 6.20
CA SER A 282 -6.59 42.81 6.98
C SER A 282 -5.17 42.92 7.55
N ASP A 283 -4.34 43.94 7.40
CA ASP A 283 -4.55 45.31 6.94
C ASP A 283 -3.22 45.81 6.35
N GLY A 284 -3.31 46.35 5.15
CA GLY A 284 -2.33 47.27 4.60
C GLY A 284 -3.07 48.45 4.02
N THR A 285 -3.45 49.43 4.84
CA THR A 285 -3.62 50.83 4.41
C THR A 285 -3.53 51.78 5.61
N SER A 286 -2.74 52.84 5.40
CA SER A 286 -2.51 54.05 6.23
C SER A 286 -1.38 54.00 7.25
#